data_AF-A0A956IWJ4-F1
#
_entry.id   AF-A0A956IWJ4-F1
#
_cell.length_a   1.000
_cell.length_b   1.000
_cell.length_c   1.000
_cell.angle_alpha   90.00
_cell.angle_beta   90.00
_cell.angle_gamma   90.00
#
_symmetry.space_group_name_H-M   'P 1'
#
loop_
_entity.id
_entity.type
_entity.pdbx_description
1 polymer ?
#
loop_
_entity_poly.entity_id
_entity_poly.type
_entity_poly.pdbx_seq_one_letter_code
_entity_poly.pdbx_strand_id
1 'polypeptide(L)'
;RPGVRLLRAVTPARIAALIGLGALLWAGEAAAGCPKGESAVSHEVVSGDTLSAIALQHGTTMRSIERQNPGLERDSLKIGQKLRFCVVDAAPPEKASAKAKDDPKAKDDPKAVKADKPAKPEKPKKPQKCGKDRVITEYEVRGGDFLSSIAERHGVDEADLITRNPALRKRKNDLKIGETLEVCIEEKRLNADAACGYRTPVFLHEVVPGDNPSTIAGRYGVRRADLYKLNRGLEAKARSLQNGAKIRVCPEIAPRLREKVIHRVQSGENFGTIAKRYGLTPGELEAFQAGALKDRGDLKVGQELVIWRDGAIAPGFGGEYEDEGGVLKAGVQLAAGSRYIVKAPGNAWGTAKTIRLIQTAVSTYGRRVAKGPDVHVGDISRKGGGKFPPHRSHQLGRDVDVGYVLSGAVADETRFLSANKANLDAKKTWELIKAFIDTDQVRYIFMDYNVQKLVYEAAKESGVSQDTLDELFQYPRGKGRSHGLIRHWRNHVNHFHVRFRD
;
A
#
# COMPACT_ATOMS: atom_id res chain seq x y z
N ARG A 1 -78.38 45.09 24.76
CA ARG A 1 -77.11 45.17 25.53
C ARG A 1 -76.13 44.15 24.94
N PRO A 2 -74.83 44.48 24.82
CA PRO A 2 -74.04 44.27 23.59
C PRO A 2 -72.88 43.26 23.72
N GLY A 3 -72.10 43.09 22.63
CA GLY A 3 -70.74 42.51 22.62
C GLY A 3 -70.25 41.96 21.24
N VAL A 4 -70.27 42.73 20.14
CA VAL A 4 -69.09 43.33 19.40
C VAL A 4 -68.24 42.28 18.63
N ARG A 5 -68.29 42.02 17.30
CA ARG A 5 -68.02 42.75 16.00
C ARG A 5 -66.60 43.38 15.88
N LEU A 6 -65.85 43.42 14.76
CA LEU A 6 -65.79 42.82 13.41
C LEU A 6 -64.65 43.56 12.65
N LEU A 7 -63.82 42.93 11.80
CA LEU A 7 -63.02 43.59 10.73
C LEU A 7 -62.76 42.55 9.62
N ARG A 8 -63.54 42.51 8.53
CA ARG A 8 -63.54 43.28 7.25
C ARG A 8 -62.56 42.75 6.18
N ALA A 9 -63.15 42.28 5.08
CA ALA A 9 -62.56 41.95 3.79
C ALA A 9 -62.99 42.98 2.74
N VAL A 10 -62.19 43.22 1.68
CA VAL A 10 -62.63 43.51 0.29
C VAL A 10 -61.51 43.13 -0.70
N THR A 11 -61.95 42.56 -1.83
CA THR A 11 -61.23 41.95 -2.98
C THR A 11 -61.25 42.90 -4.23
N PRO A 12 -61.21 42.45 -5.52
CA PRO A 12 -60.07 42.61 -6.44
C PRO A 12 -60.40 43.32 -7.80
N ALA A 13 -59.40 43.59 -8.67
CA ALA A 13 -59.59 43.60 -10.14
C ALA A 13 -58.30 43.76 -11.00
N ARG A 14 -58.15 42.80 -11.95
CA ARG A 14 -57.84 42.93 -13.40
C ARG A 14 -56.40 43.07 -13.98
N ILE A 15 -55.94 41.94 -14.56
CA ILE A 15 -55.50 41.63 -15.96
C ILE A 15 -54.76 42.70 -16.80
N ALA A 16 -53.52 42.40 -17.22
CA ALA A 16 -53.03 42.25 -18.63
C ALA A 16 -51.50 42.46 -18.72
N ALA A 17 -50.82 41.63 -19.50
CA ALA A 17 -49.36 41.66 -19.71
C ALA A 17 -48.96 42.48 -20.96
N LEU A 18 -47.76 43.09 -20.94
CA LEU A 18 -46.75 43.11 -22.03
C LEU A 18 -45.51 43.99 -21.65
N ILE A 19 -44.33 43.34 -21.70
CA ILE A 19 -42.97 43.79 -22.11
C ILE A 19 -42.31 45.04 -21.47
N GLY A 20 -41.12 44.83 -20.89
CA GLY A 20 -39.94 45.63 -21.25
C GLY A 20 -39.05 46.18 -20.14
N LEU A 21 -37.84 45.60 -20.03
CA LEU A 21 -36.58 46.15 -19.50
C LEU A 21 -36.48 46.65 -18.05
N GLY A 22 -35.41 46.21 -17.38
CA GLY A 22 -34.82 46.96 -16.28
C GLY A 22 -34.03 46.09 -15.32
N ALA A 23 -32.74 45.94 -15.58
CA ALA A 23 -31.77 45.32 -14.69
C ALA A 23 -31.83 45.89 -13.27
N LEU A 24 -31.83 45.01 -12.25
CA LEU A 24 -31.54 45.40 -10.87
C LEU A 24 -30.63 44.35 -10.21
N LEU A 25 -29.32 44.64 -10.29
CA LEU A 25 -28.33 44.58 -9.22
C LEU A 25 -28.33 43.33 -8.32
N TRP A 26 -27.50 42.33 -8.69
CA TRP A 26 -26.73 41.62 -7.68
C TRP A 26 -25.48 42.46 -7.38
N ALA A 27 -25.51 43.19 -6.26
CA ALA A 27 -24.30 43.74 -5.67
C ALA A 27 -23.41 42.57 -5.25
N GLY A 28 -22.25 42.45 -5.88
CA GLY A 28 -21.24 41.47 -5.49
C GLY A 28 -20.73 41.77 -4.09
N GLU A 29 -20.77 40.76 -3.23
CA GLU A 29 -20.10 40.76 -1.93
C GLU A 29 -18.61 41.11 -2.14
N ALA A 30 -18.13 42.15 -1.46
CA ALA A 30 -16.74 42.59 -1.60
C ALA A 30 -15.78 41.51 -1.08
N ALA A 31 -14.73 41.22 -1.86
CA ALA A 31 -13.63 40.33 -1.48
C ALA A 31 -13.05 40.74 -0.11
N ALA A 32 -12.83 39.75 0.79
CA ALA A 32 -12.26 40.01 2.11
C ALA A 32 -10.85 40.62 1.97
N GLY A 33 -10.48 41.67 2.71
CA GLY A 33 -9.12 42.23 2.63
C GLY A 33 -8.02 41.18 2.90
N CYS A 34 -6.84 41.33 2.29
CA CYS A 34 -5.71 40.44 2.60
C CYS A 34 -5.17 40.70 4.02
N PRO A 35 -4.75 39.65 4.76
CA PRO A 35 -4.10 39.79 6.06
C PRO A 35 -2.84 40.66 6.02
N LYS A 36 -2.45 41.24 7.15
CA LYS A 36 -1.24 42.05 7.28
C LYS A 36 0.01 41.21 6.95
N GLY A 37 0.78 41.63 5.95
CA GLY A 37 1.94 40.89 5.42
C GLY A 37 1.64 40.01 4.20
N GLU A 38 0.44 40.12 3.62
CA GLU A 38 0.06 39.49 2.37
C GLU A 38 -0.40 40.54 1.34
N SER A 39 0.01 40.38 0.08
CA SER A 39 -0.42 41.20 -1.05
C SER A 39 -1.53 40.53 -1.85
N ALA A 40 -2.46 41.34 -2.36
CA ALA A 40 -3.52 40.86 -3.25
C ALA A 40 -2.97 40.65 -4.67
N VAL A 41 -3.11 39.44 -5.18
CA VAL A 41 -2.72 39.03 -6.53
C VAL A 41 -3.95 38.56 -7.30
N SER A 42 -3.95 38.77 -8.62
CA SER A 42 -4.99 38.25 -9.51
C SER A 42 -4.38 37.40 -10.62
N HIS A 43 -5.02 36.28 -10.91
CA HIS A 43 -4.66 35.36 -11.99
C HIS A 43 -5.86 35.18 -12.92
N GLU A 44 -5.65 35.32 -14.23
CA GLU A 44 -6.66 35.01 -15.23
C GLU A 44 -6.53 33.54 -15.64
N VAL A 45 -7.59 32.77 -15.45
CA VAL A 45 -7.62 31.33 -15.72
C VAL A 45 -7.32 31.07 -17.20
N VAL A 46 -6.25 30.35 -17.49
CA VAL A 46 -5.90 29.89 -18.84
C VAL A 46 -6.23 28.41 -19.01
N SER A 47 -6.11 27.91 -20.24
CA SER A 47 -6.34 26.50 -20.53
C SER A 47 -5.38 25.62 -19.72
N GLY A 48 -5.93 24.71 -18.90
CA GLY A 48 -5.17 23.80 -18.04
C GLY A 48 -5.08 24.20 -16.57
N ASP A 49 -5.58 25.38 -16.19
CA ASP A 49 -5.57 25.83 -14.81
C ASP A 49 -6.53 25.06 -13.90
N THR A 50 -6.11 24.88 -12.65
CA THR A 50 -6.94 24.41 -11.54
C THR A 50 -6.67 25.28 -10.31
N LEU A 51 -7.60 25.34 -9.34
CA LEU A 51 -7.39 26.14 -8.12
C LEU A 51 -6.13 25.72 -7.36
N SER A 52 -5.81 24.43 -7.34
CA SER A 52 -4.60 23.90 -6.72
C SER A 52 -3.34 24.29 -7.47
N ALA A 53 -3.34 24.24 -8.81
CA ALA A 53 -2.20 24.65 -9.63
C ALA A 53 -1.92 26.16 -9.50
N ILE A 54 -2.97 26.99 -9.54
CA ILE A 54 -2.86 28.44 -9.33
C ILE A 54 -2.35 28.72 -7.91
N ALA A 55 -2.87 28.00 -6.90
CA ALA A 55 -2.41 28.17 -5.52
C ALA A 55 -0.91 27.87 -5.38
N LEU A 56 -0.46 26.77 -5.96
CA LEU A 56 0.93 26.35 -5.93
C LEU A 56 1.84 27.34 -6.69
N GLN A 57 1.45 27.73 -7.91
CA GLN A 57 2.22 28.62 -8.77
C GLN A 57 2.49 29.97 -8.10
N HIS A 58 1.51 30.50 -7.37
CA HIS A 58 1.59 31.82 -6.77
C HIS A 58 1.93 31.79 -5.28
N GLY A 59 2.31 30.63 -4.71
CA GLY A 59 2.66 30.52 -3.30
C GLY A 59 1.51 30.91 -2.35
N THR A 60 0.27 30.58 -2.73
CA THR A 60 -0.93 30.80 -1.91
C THR A 60 -1.64 29.47 -1.59
N THR A 61 -2.84 29.53 -1.02
CA THR A 61 -3.67 28.35 -0.75
C THR A 61 -4.99 28.43 -1.50
N MET A 62 -5.56 27.27 -1.88
CA MET A 62 -6.90 27.22 -2.47
C MET A 62 -7.94 27.92 -1.59
N ARG A 63 -7.79 27.80 -0.26
CA ARG A 63 -8.67 28.50 0.70
C ARG A 63 -8.52 30.02 0.65
N SER A 64 -7.33 30.54 0.32
CA SER A 64 -7.13 31.97 0.03
C SER A 64 -7.88 32.38 -1.23
N ILE A 65 -7.75 31.59 -2.31
CA ILE A 65 -8.47 31.83 -3.57
C ILE A 65 -9.99 31.79 -3.35
N GLU A 66 -10.52 30.77 -2.69
CA GLU A 66 -11.96 30.63 -2.44
C GLU A 66 -12.52 31.75 -1.58
N ARG A 67 -11.80 32.13 -0.51
CA ARG A 67 -12.21 33.24 0.37
C ARG A 67 -12.29 34.57 -0.38
N GLN A 68 -11.39 34.78 -1.34
CA GLN A 68 -11.31 36.00 -2.13
C GLN A 68 -12.22 36.02 -3.36
N ASN A 69 -12.85 34.90 -3.70
CA ASN A 69 -13.82 34.80 -4.79
C ASN A 69 -15.10 34.08 -4.30
N PRO A 70 -15.96 34.76 -3.52
CA PRO A 70 -17.24 34.21 -3.10
C PRO A 70 -18.09 33.72 -4.29
N GLY A 71 -18.61 32.50 -4.22
CA GLY A 71 -19.38 31.87 -5.31
C GLY A 71 -18.54 31.13 -6.36
N LEU A 72 -17.24 30.96 -6.14
CA LEU A 72 -16.36 30.16 -6.99
C LEU A 72 -16.73 28.66 -6.96
N GLU A 73 -17.13 28.13 -8.10
CA GLU A 73 -17.29 26.68 -8.30
C GLU A 73 -15.92 26.03 -8.53
N ARG A 74 -15.47 25.22 -7.57
CA ARG A 74 -14.14 24.59 -7.57
C ARG A 74 -13.85 23.74 -8.81
N ASP A 75 -14.88 23.09 -9.33
CA ASP A 75 -14.77 22.10 -10.41
C ASP A 75 -15.12 22.69 -11.79
N SER A 76 -15.41 24.00 -11.87
CA SER A 76 -15.94 24.66 -13.07
C SER A 76 -15.21 25.97 -13.39
N LEU A 77 -13.87 26.01 -13.27
CA LEU A 77 -13.10 27.20 -13.66
C LEU A 77 -13.27 27.48 -15.16
N LYS A 78 -13.68 28.71 -15.50
CA LYS A 78 -13.86 29.15 -16.89
C LYS A 78 -12.57 29.80 -17.39
N ILE A 79 -12.11 29.44 -18.58
CA ILE A 79 -11.00 30.14 -19.23
C ILE A 79 -11.37 31.62 -19.39
N GLY A 80 -10.47 32.53 -19.01
CA GLY A 80 -10.68 33.98 -18.91
C GLY A 80 -11.26 34.46 -17.57
N GLN A 81 -11.60 33.54 -16.64
CA GLN A 81 -12.08 33.90 -15.31
C GLN A 81 -10.95 34.50 -14.48
N LYS A 82 -11.16 35.68 -13.90
CA LYS A 82 -10.17 36.31 -13.01
C LYS A 82 -10.39 35.84 -11.57
N LEU A 83 -9.37 35.21 -11.00
CA LEU A 83 -9.33 34.81 -9.60
C LEU A 83 -8.46 35.79 -8.82
N ARG A 84 -8.90 36.15 -7.62
CA ARG A 84 -8.14 36.94 -6.65
C ARG A 84 -7.66 36.06 -5.50
N PHE A 85 -6.50 36.34 -4.93
CA PHE A 85 -5.99 35.65 -3.74
C PHE A 85 -4.91 36.48 -3.06
N CYS A 86 -4.59 36.11 -1.82
CA CYS A 86 -3.53 36.75 -1.05
C CYS A 86 -2.27 35.89 -1.09
N VAL A 87 -1.11 36.49 -1.37
CA VAL A 87 0.21 35.84 -1.32
C VAL A 87 1.03 36.48 -0.21
N VAL A 88 1.86 35.70 0.49
CA VAL A 88 2.77 36.26 1.49
C VAL A 88 3.84 37.10 0.80
N ASP A 89 4.15 38.28 1.34
CA ASP A 89 5.24 39.10 0.84
C ASP A 89 6.58 38.45 1.21
N ALA A 90 7.08 37.58 0.33
CA ALA A 90 8.38 36.95 0.42
C ALA A 90 9.25 37.37 -0.78
N ALA A 91 10.50 37.73 -0.50
CA ALA A 91 11.46 38.27 -1.47
C ALA A 91 11.62 37.39 -2.72
N PRO A 92 11.86 37.97 -3.92
CA PRO A 92 11.71 37.26 -5.19
C PRO A 92 12.78 36.17 -5.39
N PRO A 93 12.44 34.98 -5.91
CA PRO A 93 13.42 34.06 -6.46
C PRO A 93 13.93 34.58 -7.82
N GLU A 94 15.26 34.55 -7.96
CA GLU A 94 16.05 35.01 -9.10
C GLU A 94 15.74 34.23 -10.38
N LYS A 95 15.46 34.97 -11.47
CA LYS A 95 15.17 34.43 -12.80
C LYS A 95 16.47 34.09 -13.52
N ALA A 96 16.71 32.81 -13.82
CA ALA A 96 17.65 32.43 -14.88
C ALA A 96 16.96 32.56 -16.24
N SER A 97 17.31 33.61 -16.99
CA SER A 97 17.04 33.79 -18.40
C SER A 97 18.37 33.88 -19.14
N ALA A 98 18.61 33.01 -20.11
CA ALA A 98 19.60 33.25 -21.15
C ALA A 98 18.95 33.05 -22.52
N LYS A 99 18.72 34.18 -23.20
CA LYS A 99 18.64 34.26 -24.66
C LYS A 99 20.04 34.56 -25.18
N ALA A 100 20.45 33.85 -26.23
CA ALA A 100 21.39 34.37 -27.22
C ALA A 100 20.74 34.18 -28.59
N LYS A 101 20.71 35.25 -29.38
CA LYS A 101 20.47 35.22 -30.83
C LYS A 101 21.76 35.71 -31.48
N ASP A 102 22.18 35.05 -32.55
CA ASP A 102 22.49 35.69 -33.83
C ASP A 102 22.51 34.63 -34.94
N ASP A 103 21.86 35.00 -36.05
CA ASP A 103 21.71 34.32 -37.36
C ASP A 103 22.85 34.81 -38.31
N PRO A 104 23.17 34.21 -39.50
CA PRO A 104 22.21 34.07 -40.62
C PRO A 104 22.39 32.98 -41.72
N LYS A 105 21.22 32.46 -42.17
CA LYS A 105 20.68 32.38 -43.57
C LYS A 105 21.30 31.46 -44.65
N ALA A 106 20.44 30.55 -45.20
CA ALA A 106 20.12 30.32 -46.64
C ALA A 106 19.03 29.21 -46.74
N LYS A 107 17.77 29.48 -47.18
CA LYS A 107 17.20 29.52 -48.55
C LYS A 107 16.93 28.13 -49.20
N ASP A 108 15.65 27.73 -49.31
CA ASP A 108 14.84 27.71 -50.56
C ASP A 108 13.52 26.89 -50.43
N ASP A 109 12.41 27.63 -50.59
CA ASP A 109 11.12 27.40 -51.28
C ASP A 109 10.18 26.17 -51.13
N PRO A 110 8.85 26.38 -51.35
CA PRO A 110 7.77 25.57 -50.77
C PRO A 110 6.96 24.77 -51.80
N LYS A 111 6.28 23.71 -51.36
CA LYS A 111 5.15 23.14 -52.12
C LYS A 111 4.01 22.65 -51.22
N ALA A 112 2.85 23.27 -51.42
CA ALA A 112 1.57 22.89 -50.86
C ALA A 112 0.96 21.69 -51.61
N VAL A 113 0.34 20.75 -50.89
CA VAL A 113 -0.78 19.94 -51.41
C VAL A 113 -1.81 19.68 -50.29
N LYS A 114 -2.94 20.38 -50.44
CA LYS A 114 -4.36 20.00 -50.27
C LYS A 114 -4.83 19.11 -49.13
N ALA A 115 -5.93 19.59 -48.54
CA ALA A 115 -6.83 18.92 -47.61
C ALA A 115 -7.65 17.80 -48.26
N ASP A 116 -7.96 16.78 -47.47
CA ASP A 116 -9.15 15.92 -47.64
C ASP A 116 -9.83 15.63 -46.29
N LYS A 117 -11.16 15.50 -46.36
CA LYS A 117 -12.16 15.36 -45.28
C LYS A 117 -12.25 13.89 -44.76
N PRO A 118 -13.07 13.53 -43.73
CA PRO A 118 -12.66 12.70 -42.62
C PRO A 118 -13.13 11.23 -42.71
N ALA A 119 -12.34 10.30 -42.18
CA ALA A 119 -12.73 8.91 -42.02
C ALA A 119 -13.55 8.67 -40.73
N LYS A 120 -14.60 7.85 -40.89
CA LYS A 120 -15.58 7.37 -39.91
C LYS A 120 -14.93 6.56 -38.76
N PRO A 121 -15.49 6.57 -37.52
CA PRO A 121 -14.86 5.96 -36.35
C PRO A 121 -14.80 4.42 -36.42
N GLU A 122 -13.62 3.85 -36.21
CA GLU A 122 -13.43 2.41 -35.99
C GLU A 122 -13.91 1.99 -34.58
N LYS A 123 -14.52 0.79 -34.53
CA LYS A 123 -14.99 0.12 -33.31
C LYS A 123 -13.83 -0.27 -32.37
N PRO A 124 -14.06 -0.37 -31.05
CA PRO A 124 -13.00 -0.59 -30.07
C PRO A 124 -12.36 -1.99 -30.19
N LYS A 125 -11.04 -2.01 -30.38
CA LYS A 125 -10.20 -3.22 -30.33
C LYS A 125 -10.05 -3.72 -28.88
N LYS A 126 -9.99 -5.04 -28.70
CA LYS A 126 -9.79 -5.77 -27.42
C LYS A 126 -8.54 -5.25 -26.67
N PRO A 127 -8.48 -5.32 -25.32
CA PRO A 127 -7.35 -4.82 -24.54
C PRO A 127 -6.03 -5.47 -24.97
N GLN A 128 -5.07 -4.62 -25.34
CA GLN A 128 -3.81 -5.01 -25.97
C GLN A 128 -2.78 -5.44 -24.90
N LYS A 129 -2.13 -6.60 -25.12
CA LYS A 129 -1.03 -7.08 -24.25
C LYS A 129 0.08 -6.03 -24.12
N CYS A 130 0.71 -5.98 -22.95
CA CYS A 130 1.95 -5.24 -22.72
C CYS A 130 3.01 -5.82 -23.67
N GLY A 131 3.78 -4.96 -24.36
CA GLY A 131 4.71 -5.37 -25.43
C GLY A 131 5.71 -6.44 -24.98
N LYS A 132 6.50 -6.97 -25.93
CA LYS A 132 7.61 -7.89 -25.59
C LYS A 132 8.51 -7.18 -24.56
N ASP A 133 8.80 -7.86 -23.44
CA ASP A 133 9.63 -7.35 -22.33
C ASP A 133 9.02 -6.21 -21.48
N ARG A 134 7.69 -6.06 -21.48
CA ARG A 134 6.97 -5.12 -20.61
C ARG A 134 5.99 -5.87 -19.70
N VAL A 135 5.85 -5.45 -18.44
CA VAL A 135 4.87 -6.03 -17.49
C VAL A 135 3.86 -5.03 -17.00
N ILE A 136 2.67 -5.54 -16.68
CA ILE A 136 1.61 -4.78 -16.05
C ILE A 136 1.87 -4.78 -14.53
N THR A 137 2.07 -3.59 -13.97
CA THR A 137 2.06 -3.37 -12.53
C THR A 137 0.85 -2.54 -12.15
N GLU A 138 0.31 -2.79 -10.96
CA GLU A 138 -0.75 -1.96 -10.38
C GLU A 138 -0.13 -0.75 -9.66
N TYR A 139 -0.73 0.43 -9.86
CA TYR A 139 -0.34 1.69 -9.23
C TYR A 139 -1.55 2.33 -8.56
N GLU A 140 -1.49 2.54 -7.25
CA GLU A 140 -2.54 3.27 -6.52
C GLU A 140 -2.31 4.77 -6.63
N VAL A 141 -3.25 5.50 -7.23
CA VAL A 141 -3.29 6.95 -7.36
C VAL A 141 -3.22 7.61 -5.99
N ARG A 142 -2.37 8.62 -5.89
CA ARG A 142 -2.07 9.34 -4.66
C ARG A 142 -2.50 10.80 -4.77
N GLY A 143 -2.63 11.44 -3.62
CA GLY A 143 -2.85 12.88 -3.57
C GLY A 143 -1.71 13.63 -4.28
N GLY A 144 -2.06 14.41 -5.29
CA GLY A 144 -1.12 15.16 -6.13
C GLY A 144 -0.63 14.43 -7.37
N ASP A 145 -1.07 13.19 -7.63
CA ASP A 145 -0.76 12.54 -8.91
C ASP A 145 -1.60 13.11 -10.05
N PHE A 146 -0.93 13.35 -11.16
CA PHE A 146 -1.51 13.55 -12.48
C PHE A 146 -1.17 12.35 -13.36
N LEU A 147 -1.98 12.07 -14.39
CA LEU A 147 -1.69 10.99 -15.32
C LEU A 147 -0.27 11.12 -15.91
N SER A 148 0.14 12.35 -16.22
CA SER A 148 1.49 12.72 -16.65
C SER A 148 2.57 12.29 -15.65
N SER A 149 2.40 12.63 -14.38
CA SER A 149 3.37 12.33 -13.33
C SER A 149 3.47 10.82 -13.05
N ILE A 150 2.39 10.07 -13.26
CA ILE A 150 2.39 8.61 -13.16
C ILE A 150 3.11 8.04 -14.38
N ALA A 151 2.81 8.56 -15.57
CA ALA A 151 3.44 8.16 -16.83
C ALA A 151 4.97 8.32 -16.76
N GLU A 152 5.42 9.51 -16.38
CA GLU A 152 6.83 9.87 -16.21
C GLU A 152 7.53 8.99 -15.17
N ARG A 153 6.92 8.83 -13.99
CA ARG A 153 7.48 8.01 -12.90
C ARG A 153 7.73 6.55 -13.31
N HIS A 154 6.90 6.05 -14.20
CA HIS A 154 6.93 4.67 -14.65
C HIS A 154 7.60 4.51 -16.03
N GLY A 155 8.07 5.59 -16.63
CA GLY A 155 8.68 5.58 -17.97
C GLY A 155 7.72 5.06 -19.05
N VAL A 156 6.44 5.44 -18.95
CA VAL A 156 5.39 5.03 -19.91
C VAL A 156 4.72 6.26 -20.52
N ASP A 157 4.01 6.07 -21.63
CA ASP A 157 3.18 7.12 -22.21
C ASP A 157 1.81 7.21 -21.51
N GLU A 158 1.27 8.42 -21.36
CA GLU A 158 -0.10 8.62 -20.86
C GLU A 158 -1.15 7.90 -21.71
N ALA A 159 -0.90 7.83 -23.02
CA ALA A 159 -1.77 7.11 -23.96
C ALA A 159 -1.79 5.60 -23.66
N ASP A 160 -0.65 5.02 -23.24
CA ASP A 160 -0.56 3.63 -22.81
C ASP A 160 -1.34 3.42 -21.51
N LEU A 161 -1.21 4.33 -20.54
CA LEU A 161 -1.98 4.32 -19.29
C LEU A 161 -3.50 4.38 -19.54
N ILE A 162 -3.96 5.28 -20.42
CA ILE A 162 -5.38 5.43 -20.77
C ILE A 162 -5.90 4.20 -21.52
N THR A 163 -5.08 3.62 -22.39
CA THR A 163 -5.45 2.41 -23.14
C THR A 163 -5.71 1.24 -22.21
N ARG A 164 -4.94 1.14 -21.12
CA ARG A 164 -5.03 0.09 -20.09
C ARG A 164 -6.08 0.35 -19.03
N ASN A 165 -6.35 1.61 -18.77
CA ASN A 165 -7.37 2.05 -17.84
C ASN A 165 -8.45 2.82 -18.63
N PRO A 166 -9.29 2.15 -19.44
CA PRO A 166 -10.24 2.82 -20.34
C PRO A 166 -11.19 3.80 -19.64
N ALA A 167 -11.45 3.59 -18.34
CA ALA A 167 -12.22 4.51 -17.51
C ALA A 167 -11.63 5.93 -17.51
N LEU A 168 -10.31 6.07 -17.66
CA LEU A 168 -9.61 7.35 -17.71
C LEU A 168 -9.84 8.13 -19.01
N ARG A 169 -10.30 7.50 -20.11
CA ARG A 169 -10.56 8.21 -21.37
C ARG A 169 -11.48 9.42 -21.22
N LYS A 170 -12.43 9.34 -20.28
CA LYS A 170 -13.41 10.40 -20.00
C LYS A 170 -13.02 11.30 -18.83
N ARG A 171 -12.00 10.93 -18.06
CA ARG A 171 -11.64 11.60 -16.79
C ARG A 171 -10.14 11.58 -16.49
N LYS A 172 -9.30 11.79 -17.52
CA LYS A 172 -7.83 11.72 -17.38
C LYS A 172 -7.23 12.69 -16.35
N ASN A 173 -7.95 13.76 -16.04
CA ASN A 173 -7.56 14.79 -15.06
C ASN A 173 -8.28 14.62 -13.69
N ASP A 174 -9.14 13.62 -13.55
CA ASP A 174 -9.91 13.32 -12.34
C ASP A 174 -9.56 11.89 -11.87
N LEU A 175 -8.30 11.75 -11.46
CA LEU A 175 -7.78 10.55 -10.83
C LEU A 175 -8.20 10.55 -9.36
N LYS A 176 -8.81 9.46 -8.89
CA LYS A 176 -9.27 9.38 -7.51
C LYS A 176 -8.16 8.85 -6.63
N ILE A 177 -7.85 9.52 -5.53
CA ILE A 177 -6.90 9.01 -4.53
C ILE A 177 -7.38 7.62 -4.07
N GLY A 178 -6.50 6.63 -4.10
CA GLY A 178 -6.81 5.23 -3.80
C GLY A 178 -7.27 4.41 -5.02
N GLU A 179 -7.47 5.03 -6.18
CA GLU A 179 -7.77 4.32 -7.42
C GLU A 179 -6.56 3.52 -7.89
N THR A 180 -6.76 2.25 -8.26
CA THR A 180 -5.68 1.43 -8.83
C THR A 180 -5.67 1.53 -10.36
N LEU A 181 -4.52 1.85 -10.93
CA LEU A 181 -4.25 1.91 -12.36
C LEU A 181 -3.30 0.80 -12.79
N GLU A 182 -3.59 0.17 -13.92
CA GLU A 182 -2.65 -0.73 -14.59
C GLU A 182 -1.61 0.06 -15.40
N VAL A 183 -0.33 -0.13 -15.09
CA VAL A 183 0.80 0.54 -15.73
C VAL A 183 1.69 -0.49 -16.42
N CYS A 184 2.00 -0.29 -17.69
CA CYS A 184 2.82 -1.22 -18.49
C CYS A 184 4.25 -0.73 -18.62
N ILE A 185 5.09 -1.11 -17.66
CA ILE A 185 6.49 -0.68 -17.58
C ILE A 185 7.39 -1.60 -18.37
N GLU A 186 8.48 -1.05 -18.93
CA GLU A 186 9.60 -1.86 -19.42
C GLU A 186 10.16 -2.69 -18.28
N GLU A 187 10.08 -4.00 -18.44
CA GLU A 187 10.58 -4.93 -17.46
C GLU A 187 12.05 -5.15 -17.74
N LYS A 188 12.91 -4.27 -17.20
CA LYS A 188 14.27 -4.70 -16.91
C LYS A 188 14.18 -5.69 -15.75
N ARG A 189 13.82 -6.95 -16.05
CA ARG A 189 13.83 -8.03 -15.06
C ARG A 189 15.22 -8.06 -14.48
N LEU A 190 15.33 -7.73 -13.21
CA LEU A 190 16.57 -7.95 -12.50
C LEU A 190 16.76 -9.46 -12.44
N ASN A 191 17.94 -9.90 -12.83
CA ASN A 191 18.28 -11.31 -12.72
C ASN A 191 18.32 -11.70 -11.25
N ALA A 192 17.88 -12.91 -10.95
CA ALA A 192 18.00 -13.43 -9.61
C ALA A 192 19.49 -13.54 -9.25
N ASP A 193 19.83 -13.16 -8.01
CA ASP A 193 21.21 -13.02 -7.57
C ASP A 193 21.70 -14.29 -6.88
N ALA A 194 22.96 -14.67 -7.10
CA ALA A 194 23.59 -15.81 -6.44
C ALA A 194 23.57 -15.68 -4.91
N ALA A 195 23.71 -14.45 -4.39
CA ALA A 195 23.63 -14.15 -2.96
C ALA A 195 22.24 -14.46 -2.37
N CYS A 196 21.21 -14.51 -3.22
CA CYS A 196 19.85 -14.86 -2.87
C CYS A 196 19.47 -16.28 -3.32
N GLY A 197 20.46 -17.11 -3.66
CA GLY A 197 20.24 -18.47 -4.16
C GLY A 197 19.47 -18.52 -5.47
N TYR A 198 19.62 -17.48 -6.31
CA TYR A 198 18.90 -17.32 -7.57
C TYR A 198 17.37 -17.33 -7.45
N ARG A 199 16.83 -16.99 -6.27
CA ARG A 199 15.36 -16.89 -6.05
C ARG A 199 14.80 -15.51 -6.30
N THR A 200 15.59 -14.48 -6.02
CA THR A 200 15.17 -13.09 -6.10
C THR A 200 16.40 -12.21 -6.35
N PRO A 201 16.26 -11.04 -6.99
CA PRO A 201 17.33 -10.07 -7.06
C PRO A 201 17.67 -9.50 -5.67
N VAL A 202 18.92 -9.06 -5.48
CA VAL A 202 19.27 -8.28 -4.28
C VAL A 202 18.61 -6.91 -4.37
N PHE A 203 17.86 -6.55 -3.33
CA PHE A 203 17.31 -5.20 -3.15
C PHE A 203 18.20 -4.39 -2.20
N LEU A 204 18.44 -3.12 -2.53
CA LEU A 204 19.14 -2.17 -1.67
C LEU A 204 18.13 -1.30 -0.91
N HIS A 205 17.83 -1.69 0.31
CA HIS A 205 17.00 -0.91 1.22
C HIS A 205 17.77 0.31 1.71
N GLU A 206 17.17 1.50 1.59
CA GLU A 206 17.69 2.72 2.18
C GLU A 206 17.05 2.95 3.54
N VAL A 207 17.90 3.03 4.58
CA VAL A 207 17.48 3.25 5.96
C VAL A 207 16.85 4.63 6.09
N VAL A 208 15.63 4.68 6.60
CA VAL A 208 14.95 5.92 7.01
C VAL A 208 14.81 5.97 8.54
N PRO A 209 14.47 7.15 9.13
CA PRO A 209 14.22 7.23 10.57
C PRO A 209 13.27 6.14 11.04
N GLY A 210 13.63 5.49 12.15
CA GLY A 210 12.86 4.40 12.76
C GLY A 210 13.11 3.00 12.19
N ASP A 211 13.90 2.88 11.12
CA ASP A 211 14.34 1.56 10.65
C ASP A 211 15.35 0.94 11.62
N ASN A 212 15.20 -0.36 11.83
CA ASN A 212 16.14 -1.23 12.53
C ASN A 212 16.15 -2.59 11.83
N PRO A 213 17.11 -3.50 12.11
CA PRO A 213 17.16 -4.77 11.40
C PRO A 213 15.86 -5.58 11.48
N SER A 214 15.10 -5.48 12.57
CA SER A 214 13.85 -6.22 12.76
C SER A 214 12.73 -5.68 11.88
N THR A 215 12.55 -4.34 11.84
CA THR A 215 11.53 -3.71 10.99
C THR A 215 11.87 -3.84 9.50
N ILE A 216 13.15 -3.79 9.15
CA ILE A 216 13.64 -4.08 7.80
C ILE A 216 13.37 -5.55 7.45
N ALA A 217 13.70 -6.50 8.33
CA ALA A 217 13.47 -7.92 8.09
C ALA A 217 11.99 -8.22 7.88
N GLY A 218 11.13 -7.72 8.78
CA GLY A 218 9.69 -7.86 8.68
C GLY A 218 9.13 -7.23 7.40
N ARG A 219 9.62 -6.06 6.98
CA ARG A 219 9.20 -5.40 5.72
C ARG A 219 9.39 -6.30 4.50
N TYR A 220 10.45 -7.09 4.48
CA TYR A 220 10.81 -7.94 3.34
C TYR A 220 10.46 -9.43 3.55
N GLY A 221 9.84 -9.79 4.67
CA GLY A 221 9.47 -11.16 4.99
C GLY A 221 10.67 -12.08 5.21
N VAL A 222 11.82 -11.53 5.62
CA VAL A 222 13.06 -12.28 5.88
C VAL A 222 13.35 -12.35 7.37
N ARG A 223 14.35 -13.13 7.78
CA ARG A 223 14.84 -13.13 9.15
C ARG A 223 15.96 -12.11 9.33
N ARG A 224 16.12 -11.56 10.54
CA ARG A 224 17.29 -10.71 10.86
C ARG A 224 18.62 -11.42 10.63
N ALA A 225 18.64 -12.72 10.91
CA ALA A 225 19.81 -13.56 10.66
C ALA A 225 20.21 -13.55 9.17
N ASP A 226 19.24 -13.51 8.24
CA ASP A 226 19.54 -13.43 6.80
C ASP A 226 20.13 -12.06 6.44
N LEU A 227 19.63 -10.98 7.06
CA LEU A 227 20.22 -9.65 6.88
C LEU A 227 21.66 -9.60 7.36
N TYR A 228 21.97 -10.17 8.53
CA TYR A 228 23.34 -10.19 9.07
C TYR A 228 24.28 -11.05 8.22
N LYS A 229 23.81 -12.20 7.72
CA LYS A 229 24.56 -13.05 6.78
C LYS A 229 24.90 -12.28 5.49
N LEU A 230 23.94 -11.50 4.97
CA LEU A 230 24.11 -10.77 3.71
C LEU A 230 24.89 -9.44 3.87
N ASN A 231 24.91 -8.86 5.06
CA ASN A 231 25.51 -7.55 5.35
C ASN A 231 26.53 -7.67 6.48
N ARG A 232 27.79 -7.94 6.12
CA ARG A 232 28.89 -8.06 7.09
C ARG A 232 29.00 -6.80 7.97
N GLY A 233 29.04 -6.99 9.29
CA GLY A 233 29.18 -5.91 10.27
C GLY A 233 27.87 -5.18 10.61
N LEU A 234 26.73 -5.56 10.01
CA LEU A 234 25.43 -4.96 10.33
C LEU A 234 25.02 -5.21 11.78
N GLU A 235 25.30 -6.40 12.32
CA GLU A 235 24.95 -6.78 13.69
C GLU A 235 25.53 -5.82 14.73
N ALA A 236 26.80 -5.42 14.56
CA ALA A 236 27.46 -4.44 15.44
C ALA A 236 26.85 -3.03 15.34
N LYS A 237 26.18 -2.71 14.24
CA LYS A 237 25.57 -1.39 13.97
C LYS A 237 24.05 -1.37 14.17
N ALA A 238 23.44 -2.50 14.55
CA ALA A 238 22.00 -2.70 14.59
C ALA A 238 21.24 -1.64 15.42
N ARG A 239 21.87 -1.10 16.46
CA ARG A 239 21.29 -0.10 17.37
C ARG A 239 21.42 1.34 16.88
N SER A 240 22.21 1.59 15.84
CA SER A 240 22.56 2.93 15.35
C SER A 240 22.68 2.94 13.84
N LEU A 241 21.66 2.44 13.13
CA LEU A 241 21.62 2.52 11.68
C LEU A 241 21.57 3.98 11.27
N GLN A 242 22.50 4.38 10.40
CA GLN A 242 22.54 5.74 9.86
C GLN A 242 21.47 5.88 8.78
N ASN A 243 20.70 6.97 8.85
CA ASN A 243 19.77 7.33 7.78
C ASN A 243 20.51 7.44 6.45
N GLY A 244 19.93 6.92 5.37
CA GLY A 244 20.55 6.85 4.04
C GLY A 244 21.47 5.63 3.83
N ALA A 245 21.82 4.88 4.89
CA ALA A 245 22.60 3.66 4.74
C ALA A 245 21.88 2.64 3.84
N LYS A 246 22.63 1.92 3.02
CA LYS A 246 22.09 0.90 2.12
C LYS A 246 22.30 -0.49 2.73
N ILE A 247 21.19 -1.20 2.95
CA ILE A 247 21.16 -2.58 3.45
C ILE A 247 20.73 -3.49 2.31
N ARG A 248 21.54 -4.50 2.02
CA ARG A 248 21.21 -5.54 1.04
C ARG A 248 20.15 -6.48 1.62
N VAL A 249 19.15 -6.83 0.82
CA VAL A 249 18.09 -7.76 1.22
C VAL A 249 17.79 -8.72 0.07
N CYS A 250 17.49 -9.98 0.40
CA CYS A 250 16.90 -10.94 -0.53
C CYS A 250 15.40 -11.06 -0.24
N PRO A 251 14.54 -10.24 -0.86
CA PRO A 251 13.17 -10.05 -0.41
C PRO A 251 12.25 -11.25 -0.71
N GLU A 252 11.45 -11.65 0.29
CA GLU A 252 10.31 -12.59 0.15
C GLU A 252 8.97 -11.86 -0.02
N ILE A 253 8.94 -10.57 0.31
CA ILE A 253 7.87 -9.63 -0.01
C ILE A 253 8.44 -8.65 -1.03
N ALA A 254 7.78 -8.51 -2.17
CA ALA A 254 8.19 -7.58 -3.22
C ALA A 254 8.47 -6.18 -2.63
N PRO A 255 9.70 -5.64 -2.79
CA PRO A 255 10.05 -4.34 -2.26
C PRO A 255 9.11 -3.26 -2.77
N ARG A 256 8.69 -2.36 -1.88
CA ARG A 256 7.92 -1.16 -2.22
C ARG A 256 8.72 0.09 -1.93
N LEU A 257 8.61 1.08 -2.81
CA LEU A 257 9.33 2.34 -2.72
C LEU A 257 8.94 3.13 -1.46
N ARG A 258 9.97 3.75 -0.84
CA ARG A 258 9.92 4.71 0.28
C ARG A 258 9.21 6.01 -0.05
N GLU A 259 8.03 6.30 0.48
CA GLU A 259 7.42 7.63 0.36
C GLU A 259 7.38 8.39 1.67
N LYS A 260 7.95 9.59 1.66
CA LYS A 260 7.82 10.56 2.74
C LYS A 260 6.55 11.39 2.52
N VAL A 261 5.67 11.37 3.51
CA VAL A 261 4.44 12.17 3.55
C VAL A 261 4.47 13.03 4.82
N ILE A 262 4.09 14.29 4.71
CA ILE A 262 3.90 15.16 5.87
C ILE A 262 2.42 15.13 6.26
N HIS A 263 2.12 14.64 7.45
CA HIS A 263 0.78 14.60 8.00
C HIS A 263 0.61 15.73 9.01
N ARG A 264 -0.32 16.64 8.76
CA ARG A 264 -0.71 17.68 9.72
C ARG A 264 -1.81 17.18 10.62
N VAL A 265 -1.56 17.13 11.93
CA VAL A 265 -2.48 16.65 12.95
C VAL A 265 -3.75 17.50 12.97
N GLN A 266 -4.90 16.83 12.90
CA GLN A 266 -6.21 17.44 12.97
C GLN A 266 -6.81 17.33 14.37
N SER A 267 -7.86 18.12 14.63
CA SER A 267 -8.63 18.02 15.87
C SER A 267 -9.21 16.62 16.04
N GLY A 268 -9.04 16.02 17.22
CA GLY A 268 -9.52 14.68 17.56
C GLY A 268 -8.61 13.53 17.13
N GLU A 269 -7.50 13.80 16.42
CA GLU A 269 -6.52 12.77 16.08
C GLU A 269 -5.55 12.50 17.24
N ASN A 270 -5.12 11.24 17.36
CA ASN A 270 -4.03 10.81 18.22
C ASN A 270 -3.06 9.89 17.47
N PHE A 271 -1.93 9.58 18.08
CA PHE A 271 -0.91 8.69 17.49
C PHE A 271 -1.49 7.36 16.99
N GLY A 272 -2.43 6.77 17.73
CA GLY A 272 -3.07 5.52 17.36
C GLY A 272 -3.95 5.64 16.12
N THR A 273 -4.79 6.68 16.06
CA THR A 273 -5.67 6.92 14.90
C THR A 273 -4.88 7.27 13.65
N ILE A 274 -3.81 8.06 13.79
CA ILE A 274 -2.92 8.45 12.69
C ILE A 274 -2.14 7.23 12.21
N ALA A 275 -1.48 6.49 13.10
CA ALA A 275 -0.71 5.30 12.73
C ALA A 275 -1.61 4.28 12.00
N LYS A 276 -2.82 4.04 12.53
CA LYS A 276 -3.81 3.16 11.90
C LYS A 276 -4.20 3.64 10.49
N ARG A 277 -4.39 4.95 10.28
CA ARG A 277 -4.69 5.52 8.94
C ARG A 277 -3.60 5.17 7.92
N TYR A 278 -2.34 5.19 8.35
CA TYR A 278 -1.20 4.89 7.47
C TYR A 278 -0.77 3.42 7.52
N GLY A 279 -1.52 2.54 8.20
CA GLY A 279 -1.20 1.12 8.31
C GLY A 279 0.08 0.83 9.09
N LEU A 280 0.42 1.70 10.04
CA LEU A 280 1.58 1.64 10.93
C LEU A 280 1.15 1.27 12.35
N THR A 281 2.11 0.84 13.17
CA THR A 281 1.96 0.82 14.62
C THR A 281 2.25 2.21 15.21
N PRO A 282 1.71 2.54 16.40
CA PRO A 282 2.06 3.80 17.07
C PRO A 282 3.57 3.95 17.31
N GLY A 283 4.29 2.85 17.57
CA GLY A 283 5.74 2.86 17.75
C GLY A 283 6.51 3.15 16.47
N GLU A 284 6.07 2.63 15.33
CA GLU A 284 6.66 2.98 14.02
C GLU A 284 6.47 4.47 13.71
N LEU A 285 5.26 4.99 13.94
CA LEU A 285 4.98 6.40 13.73
C LEU A 285 5.86 7.28 14.61
N GLU A 286 6.02 6.94 15.89
CA GLU A 286 6.88 7.65 16.82
C GLU A 286 8.35 7.63 16.37
N ALA A 287 8.83 6.45 15.96
CA ALA A 287 10.21 6.26 15.51
C ALA A 287 10.54 7.09 14.25
N PHE A 288 9.56 7.33 13.37
CA PHE A 288 9.73 8.19 12.20
C PHE A 288 9.96 9.66 12.54
N GLN A 289 9.61 10.10 13.75
CA GLN A 289 9.79 11.49 14.18
C GLN A 289 11.22 11.77 14.64
N ALA A 290 12.13 10.79 14.64
CA ALA A 290 13.55 10.96 14.97
C ALA A 290 13.80 11.69 16.31
N GLY A 291 12.95 11.44 17.32
CA GLY A 291 13.04 12.09 18.63
C GLY A 291 12.56 13.55 18.66
N ALA A 292 11.94 14.05 17.58
CA ALA A 292 11.33 15.38 17.56
C ALA A 292 10.14 15.53 18.52
N LEU A 293 9.68 14.43 19.12
CA LEU A 293 8.63 14.39 20.14
C LEU A 293 9.19 13.78 21.40
N LYS A 294 8.88 14.38 22.57
CA LYS A 294 9.29 13.81 23.86
C LYS A 294 8.48 12.57 24.20
N ASP A 295 7.18 12.59 23.93
CA ASP A 295 6.31 11.42 24.01
C ASP A 295 5.08 11.52 23.09
N ARG A 296 4.26 10.47 23.07
CA ARG A 296 3.05 10.36 22.23
C ARG A 296 1.90 11.28 22.67
N GLY A 297 1.90 11.72 23.94
CA GLY A 297 0.89 12.62 24.52
C GLY A 297 1.10 14.08 24.15
N ASP A 298 2.31 14.45 23.73
CA ASP A 298 2.68 15.79 23.26
C ASP A 298 2.09 16.18 21.90
N LEU A 299 1.27 15.31 21.28
CA LEU A 299 0.73 15.54 19.95
C LEU A 299 -0.23 16.75 19.93
N LYS A 300 0.13 17.81 19.21
CA LYS A 300 -0.66 19.03 19.10
C LYS A 300 -1.39 19.14 17.77
N VAL A 301 -2.60 19.70 17.79
CA VAL A 301 -3.31 20.07 16.56
C VAL A 301 -2.45 21.04 15.75
N GLY A 302 -2.37 20.82 14.44
CA GLY A 302 -1.56 21.59 13.51
C GLY A 302 -0.10 21.16 13.44
N GLN A 303 0.38 20.29 14.34
CA GLN A 303 1.72 19.73 14.30
C GLN A 303 1.91 18.88 13.04
N GLU A 304 3.11 18.92 12.46
CA GLU A 304 3.46 18.11 11.31
C GLU A 304 4.23 16.86 11.76
N LEU A 305 3.79 15.70 11.28
CA LEU A 305 4.43 14.42 11.47
C LEU A 305 5.01 13.92 10.14
N VAL A 306 6.22 13.37 10.19
CA VAL A 306 6.82 12.66 9.08
C VAL A 306 6.29 11.23 9.04
N ILE A 307 5.68 10.85 7.93
CA ILE A 307 5.19 9.50 7.69
C ILE A 307 6.01 8.89 6.57
N TRP A 308 6.58 7.72 6.81
CA TRP A 308 7.15 6.89 5.76
C TRP A 308 6.21 5.75 5.42
N ARG A 309 5.61 5.79 4.24
CA ARG A 309 4.66 4.77 3.77
C ARG A 309 5.21 4.01 2.56
N ASP A 310 4.55 2.90 2.26
CA ASP A 310 4.91 2.06 1.12
C ASP A 310 4.22 2.55 -0.14
N GLY A 311 5.02 2.70 -1.18
CA GLY A 311 4.58 3.06 -2.50
C GLY A 311 4.33 1.87 -3.43
N ALA A 312 4.65 2.13 -4.70
CA ALA A 312 4.56 1.15 -5.76
C ALA A 312 5.62 0.06 -5.53
N ILE A 313 5.39 -1.11 -6.11
CA ILE A 313 6.41 -2.16 -6.16
C ILE A 313 7.63 -1.57 -6.90
N ALA A 314 8.82 -1.82 -6.36
CA ALA A 314 10.06 -1.36 -6.93
C ALA A 314 10.23 -1.94 -8.35
N PRO A 315 10.72 -1.14 -9.32
CA PRO A 315 10.96 -1.63 -10.67
C PRO A 315 11.81 -2.91 -10.67
N GLY A 316 11.40 -3.89 -11.48
CA GLY A 316 12.10 -5.16 -11.57
C GLY A 316 11.87 -6.11 -10.38
N PHE A 317 10.80 -5.91 -9.59
CA PHE A 317 10.29 -6.82 -8.56
C PHE A 317 8.79 -7.16 -8.72
N GLY A 318 8.16 -6.75 -9.82
CA GLY A 318 6.70 -6.86 -10.07
C GLY A 318 6.19 -8.17 -10.67
N GLY A 319 7.04 -9.20 -10.80
CA GLY A 319 6.68 -10.51 -11.35
C GLY A 319 6.75 -11.65 -10.33
N GLU A 320 6.06 -12.77 -10.60
CA GLU A 320 6.31 -14.03 -9.89
C GLU A 320 7.75 -14.49 -10.22
N TYR A 321 8.68 -14.35 -9.28
CA TYR A 321 9.99 -15.05 -9.32
C TYR A 321 9.85 -16.53 -8.93
N GLU A 322 8.62 -17.00 -8.71
CA GLU A 322 8.32 -18.28 -8.11
C GLU A 322 7.65 -19.20 -9.12
N ASP A 323 8.31 -20.34 -9.39
CA ASP A 323 7.61 -21.51 -9.91
C ASP A 323 6.82 -22.15 -8.76
N GLU A 324 5.57 -21.70 -8.55
CA GLU A 324 4.60 -22.41 -7.69
C GLU A 324 4.01 -23.63 -8.40
N GLY A 325 4.20 -23.72 -9.71
CA GLY A 325 3.74 -24.83 -10.54
C GLY A 325 4.83 -25.87 -10.73
N GLY A 326 4.48 -27.14 -10.61
CA GLY A 326 5.36 -28.21 -11.06
C GLY A 326 5.02 -29.58 -10.50
N VAL A 327 5.95 -30.49 -10.71
CA VAL A 327 5.84 -31.91 -10.37
C VAL A 327 6.76 -32.18 -9.19
N LEU A 328 6.25 -32.87 -8.18
CA LEU A 328 7.06 -33.38 -7.08
C LEU A 328 7.80 -34.63 -7.57
N LYS A 329 9.08 -34.46 -7.91
CA LYS A 329 9.97 -35.57 -8.27
C LYS A 329 10.48 -36.23 -6.98
N ALA A 330 10.41 -37.56 -6.92
CA ALA A 330 10.83 -38.35 -5.75
C ALA A 330 10.16 -37.92 -4.43
N GLY A 331 8.84 -37.70 -4.48
CA GLY A 331 8.05 -37.36 -3.30
C GLY A 331 8.14 -38.42 -2.21
N VAL A 332 8.30 -37.96 -0.96
CA VAL A 332 8.29 -38.79 0.25
C VAL A 332 6.98 -38.56 0.97
N GLN A 333 6.29 -39.64 1.32
CA GLN A 333 5.08 -39.54 2.13
C GLN A 333 5.43 -39.33 3.60
N LEU A 334 4.75 -38.40 4.26
CA LEU A 334 4.75 -38.30 5.71
C LEU A 334 3.99 -39.50 6.28
N ALA A 335 4.72 -40.47 6.83
CA ALA A 335 4.12 -41.58 7.57
C ALA A 335 3.48 -41.07 8.87
N ALA A 336 2.57 -41.86 9.45
CA ALA A 336 2.06 -41.60 10.80
C ALA A 336 3.22 -41.60 11.82
N GLY A 337 3.14 -40.73 12.83
CA GLY A 337 4.20 -40.57 13.84
C GLY A 337 3.63 -40.37 15.23
N SER A 338 4.47 -40.51 16.26
CA SER A 338 4.06 -40.58 17.66
C SER A 338 3.67 -39.26 18.32
N ARG A 339 3.49 -38.17 17.56
CA ARG A 339 3.17 -36.81 18.04
C ARG A 339 2.39 -35.96 17.04
N TYR A 340 1.92 -36.57 15.95
CA TYR A 340 1.11 -35.89 14.96
C TYR A 340 0.18 -36.86 14.27
N ILE A 341 -0.94 -36.33 13.81
CA ILE A 341 -1.95 -37.04 13.03
C ILE A 341 -1.90 -36.50 11.61
N VAL A 342 -1.78 -37.40 10.64
CA VAL A 342 -1.86 -37.07 9.21
C VAL A 342 -3.32 -37.16 8.78
N LYS A 343 -3.95 -36.03 8.53
CA LYS A 343 -5.39 -35.95 8.22
C LYS A 343 -5.76 -36.66 6.92
N ALA A 344 -4.91 -36.53 5.89
CA ALA A 344 -5.15 -37.10 4.57
C ALA A 344 -3.84 -37.68 4.00
N PRO A 345 -3.53 -38.97 4.25
CA PRO A 345 -2.28 -39.58 3.80
C PRO A 345 -2.02 -39.44 2.29
N GLY A 346 -3.06 -39.47 1.45
CA GLY A 346 -2.95 -39.26 0.00
C GLY A 346 -2.44 -37.87 -0.41
N ASN A 347 -2.59 -36.87 0.47
CA ASN A 347 -2.13 -35.49 0.29
C ASN A 347 -0.90 -35.17 1.15
N ALA A 348 -0.29 -36.17 1.79
CA ALA A 348 0.82 -35.97 2.72
C ALA A 348 2.18 -36.23 2.07
N TRP A 349 2.36 -35.86 0.80
CA TRP A 349 3.61 -36.08 0.08
C TRP A 349 4.40 -34.78 -0.05
N GLY A 350 5.67 -34.82 0.32
CA GLY A 350 6.57 -33.66 0.28
C GLY A 350 7.93 -34.01 -0.30
N THR A 351 8.80 -33.01 -0.43
CA THR A 351 10.22 -33.29 -0.59
C THR A 351 10.76 -33.99 0.67
N ALA A 352 11.84 -34.77 0.56
CA ALA A 352 12.47 -35.38 1.73
C ALA A 352 12.85 -34.33 2.80
N LYS A 353 13.28 -33.14 2.36
CA LYS A 353 13.57 -31.99 3.22
C LYS A 353 12.32 -31.52 3.96
N THR A 354 11.22 -31.29 3.25
CA THR A 354 9.93 -30.87 3.83
C THR A 354 9.45 -31.85 4.90
N ILE A 355 9.43 -33.15 4.59
CA ILE A 355 8.99 -34.19 5.53
C ILE A 355 9.84 -34.17 6.81
N ARG A 356 11.17 -34.11 6.66
CA ARG A 356 12.08 -34.02 7.80
C ARG A 356 11.86 -32.76 8.63
N LEU A 357 11.61 -31.62 8.01
CA LEU A 357 11.38 -30.36 8.70
C LEU A 357 10.08 -30.39 9.51
N ILE A 358 9.00 -30.95 8.95
CA ILE A 358 7.74 -31.16 9.67
C ILE A 358 7.97 -32.04 10.91
N GLN A 359 8.62 -33.20 10.73
CA GLN A 359 8.90 -34.11 11.84
C GLN A 359 9.79 -33.46 12.92
N THR A 360 10.76 -32.65 12.51
CA THR A 360 11.65 -31.90 13.42
C THR A 360 10.87 -30.85 14.22
N ALA A 361 9.99 -30.10 13.56
CA ALA A 361 9.15 -29.09 14.20
C ALA A 361 8.19 -29.74 15.20
N VAL A 362 7.50 -30.81 14.81
CA VAL A 362 6.57 -31.54 15.69
C VAL A 362 7.30 -32.17 16.89
N SER A 363 8.44 -32.82 16.67
CA SER A 363 9.26 -33.37 17.76
C SER A 363 9.70 -32.29 18.74
N THR A 364 10.09 -31.12 18.22
CA THR A 364 10.48 -29.97 19.04
C THR A 364 9.29 -29.41 19.83
N TYR A 365 8.12 -29.30 19.21
CA TYR A 365 6.89 -28.94 19.90
C TYR A 365 6.56 -29.93 21.02
N GLY A 366 6.59 -31.24 20.76
CA GLY A 366 6.30 -32.27 21.76
C GLY A 366 7.26 -32.24 22.96
N ARG A 367 8.51 -31.80 22.77
CA ARG A 367 9.46 -31.57 23.88
C ARG A 367 9.12 -30.32 24.70
N ARG A 368 8.68 -29.25 24.05
CA ARG A 368 8.29 -27.99 24.72
C ARG A 368 6.96 -28.10 25.44
N VAL A 369 6.06 -28.92 24.90
CA VAL A 369 4.69 -29.10 25.37
C VAL A 369 4.46 -30.58 25.67
N ALA A 370 5.11 -31.08 26.72
CA ALA A 370 5.17 -32.51 27.05
C ALA A 370 3.78 -33.19 27.14
N LYS A 371 2.77 -32.49 27.67
CA LYS A 371 1.37 -32.93 27.80
C LYS A 371 0.40 -32.24 26.84
N GLY A 372 0.89 -31.72 25.71
CA GLY A 372 0.06 -31.11 24.67
C GLY A 372 -0.61 -32.14 23.76
N PRO A 373 -1.71 -31.77 23.07
CA PRO A 373 -2.33 -32.64 22.06
C PRO A 373 -1.37 -32.85 20.89
N ASP A 374 -1.63 -33.90 20.11
CA ASP A 374 -0.87 -34.18 18.91
C ASP A 374 -1.07 -33.10 17.84
N VAL A 375 -0.04 -32.86 17.04
CA VAL A 375 -0.11 -31.87 15.96
C VAL A 375 -0.94 -32.43 14.80
N HIS A 376 -1.93 -31.67 14.34
CA HIS A 376 -2.72 -32.09 13.18
C HIS A 376 -2.06 -31.58 11.89
N VAL A 377 -1.49 -32.50 11.12
CA VAL A 377 -0.86 -32.23 9.83
C VAL A 377 -1.89 -32.47 8.72
N GLY A 378 -2.16 -31.42 7.97
CA GLY A 378 -3.07 -31.38 6.82
C GLY A 378 -2.37 -31.68 5.51
N ASP A 379 -2.76 -30.94 4.49
CA ASP A 379 -2.28 -31.15 3.13
C ASP A 379 -0.83 -30.69 2.97
N ILE A 380 -0.01 -31.46 2.24
CA ILE A 380 1.36 -31.14 1.83
C ILE A 380 1.42 -31.09 0.30
N SER A 381 1.17 -32.22 -0.35
CA SER A 381 1.01 -32.39 -1.80
C SER A 381 0.49 -33.78 -2.14
N ARG A 382 0.14 -33.98 -3.42
CA ARG A 382 -0.08 -35.31 -3.99
C ARG A 382 1.26 -36.02 -4.22
N LYS A 383 1.25 -37.35 -4.34
CA LYS A 383 2.44 -38.19 -4.58
C LYS A 383 3.36 -37.70 -5.70
N GLY A 384 2.78 -37.25 -6.81
CA GLY A 384 3.52 -36.68 -7.95
C GLY A 384 3.47 -35.15 -8.03
N GLY A 385 2.88 -34.48 -7.04
CA GLY A 385 2.65 -33.04 -7.09
C GLY A 385 1.57 -32.63 -8.08
N GLY A 386 1.76 -31.48 -8.72
CA GLY A 386 0.83 -30.93 -9.71
C GLY A 386 -0.43 -30.32 -9.09
N LYS A 387 -1.27 -29.72 -9.94
CA LYS A 387 -2.40 -28.84 -9.57
C LYS A 387 -3.14 -29.30 -8.32
N PHE A 388 -3.19 -28.43 -7.32
CA PHE A 388 -3.74 -28.71 -5.99
C PHE A 388 -4.76 -27.64 -5.59
N PRO A 389 -6.03 -27.73 -5.98
CA PRO A 389 -7.03 -26.77 -5.53
C PRO A 389 -7.36 -26.96 -4.03
N PRO A 390 -7.64 -25.89 -3.28
CA PRO A 390 -7.63 -24.49 -3.71
C PRO A 390 -6.24 -23.83 -3.69
N HIS A 391 -5.22 -24.48 -3.12
CA HIS A 391 -3.91 -23.88 -2.86
C HIS A 391 -2.84 -24.28 -3.89
N ARG A 392 -2.52 -23.36 -4.81
CA ARG A 392 -1.51 -23.57 -5.87
C ARG A 392 -0.12 -23.91 -5.32
N SER A 393 0.26 -23.45 -4.13
CA SER A 393 1.61 -23.65 -3.58
C SER A 393 1.94 -25.11 -3.27
N HIS A 394 0.93 -25.93 -2.91
CA HIS A 394 1.13 -27.34 -2.52
C HIS A 394 1.67 -28.24 -3.64
N GLN A 395 1.71 -27.80 -4.90
CA GLN A 395 2.07 -28.65 -6.04
C GLN A 395 3.46 -29.28 -5.94
N LEU A 396 4.40 -28.64 -5.24
CA LEU A 396 5.81 -29.04 -5.20
C LEU A 396 6.21 -29.74 -3.91
N GLY A 397 5.26 -29.94 -2.99
CA GLY A 397 5.54 -30.62 -1.72
C GLY A 397 6.49 -29.84 -0.80
N ARG A 398 6.44 -28.51 -0.84
CA ARG A 398 7.24 -27.58 -0.02
C ARG A 398 6.41 -26.84 1.03
N ASP A 399 5.12 -27.15 1.07
CA ASP A 399 4.12 -26.47 1.85
C ASP A 399 3.43 -27.47 2.76
N VAL A 400 2.88 -27.02 3.88
CA VAL A 400 2.08 -27.84 4.77
C VAL A 400 1.01 -27.00 5.46
N ASP A 401 -0.21 -27.52 5.47
CA ASP A 401 -1.28 -26.99 6.32
C ASP A 401 -1.24 -27.65 7.68
N VAL A 402 -1.29 -26.87 8.76
CA VAL A 402 -1.17 -27.35 10.13
C VAL A 402 -2.31 -26.79 10.97
N GLY A 403 -3.01 -27.68 11.68
CA GLY A 403 -4.09 -27.29 12.57
C GLY A 403 -3.58 -26.47 13.75
N TYR A 404 -4.40 -25.52 14.21
CA TYR A 404 -4.12 -24.82 15.46
C TYR A 404 -4.21 -25.77 16.65
N VAL A 405 -3.49 -25.45 17.73
CA VAL A 405 -3.63 -26.17 18.99
C VAL A 405 -4.86 -25.64 19.72
N LEU A 406 -5.89 -26.48 19.84
CA LEU A 406 -7.15 -26.11 20.47
C LEU A 406 -7.17 -26.53 21.95
N SER A 407 -8.16 -26.01 22.69
CA SER A 407 -8.34 -26.23 24.12
C SER A 407 -9.75 -26.78 24.44
N GLY A 408 -9.91 -27.29 25.67
CA GLY A 408 -11.20 -27.79 26.17
C GLY A 408 -11.66 -29.05 25.45
N ALA A 409 -12.98 -29.16 25.25
CA ALA A 409 -13.61 -30.36 24.67
C ALA A 409 -13.22 -30.64 23.21
N VAL A 410 -12.57 -29.70 22.52
CA VAL A 410 -12.12 -29.83 21.12
C VAL A 410 -10.61 -29.96 21.00
N ALA A 411 -9.87 -30.13 22.10
CA ALA A 411 -8.41 -30.25 22.09
C ALA A 411 -7.91 -31.44 21.26
N ASP A 412 -8.66 -32.55 21.27
CA ASP A 412 -8.30 -33.79 20.56
C ASP A 412 -9.07 -33.97 19.25
N GLU A 413 -9.76 -32.93 18.75
CA GLU A 413 -10.49 -33.01 17.48
C GLU A 413 -9.53 -33.02 16.28
N THR A 414 -9.50 -34.13 15.56
CA THR A 414 -8.59 -34.34 14.42
C THR A 414 -8.93 -33.52 13.17
N ARG A 415 -10.14 -32.97 13.07
CA ARG A 415 -10.53 -32.06 11.99
C ARG A 415 -10.03 -30.64 12.26
N PHE A 416 -9.76 -29.91 11.18
CA PHE A 416 -9.44 -28.48 11.27
C PHE A 416 -10.71 -27.69 11.63
N LEU A 417 -10.83 -27.31 12.90
CA LEU A 417 -11.85 -26.42 13.40
C LEU A 417 -11.37 -24.96 13.43
N SER A 418 -12.30 -24.04 13.20
CA SER A 418 -12.02 -22.61 13.31
C SER A 418 -11.55 -22.23 14.70
N ALA A 419 -10.35 -21.65 14.78
CA ALA A 419 -9.81 -21.09 16.00
C ALA A 419 -10.43 -19.72 16.31
N ASN A 420 -10.70 -19.49 17.59
CA ASN A 420 -11.19 -18.24 18.13
C ASN A 420 -10.74 -18.11 19.60
N LYS A 421 -11.12 -17.00 20.24
CA LYS A 421 -10.71 -16.71 21.63
C LYS A 421 -11.14 -17.79 22.63
N ALA A 422 -12.24 -18.50 22.40
CA ALA A 422 -12.78 -19.47 23.34
C ALA A 422 -12.13 -20.84 23.25
N ASN A 423 -11.68 -21.26 22.06
CA ASN A 423 -11.19 -22.63 21.82
C ASN A 423 -9.71 -22.72 21.43
N LEU A 424 -9.00 -21.61 21.24
CA LEU A 424 -7.58 -21.63 20.90
C LEU A 424 -6.72 -21.71 22.16
N ASP A 425 -5.82 -22.69 22.23
CA ASP A 425 -4.69 -22.64 23.15
C ASP A 425 -3.58 -21.79 22.52
N ALA A 426 -3.66 -20.46 22.72
CA ALA A 426 -2.79 -19.51 22.04
C ALA A 426 -1.32 -19.69 22.41
N LYS A 427 -1.02 -20.08 23.66
CA LYS A 427 0.35 -20.32 24.14
C LYS A 427 0.95 -21.57 23.49
N LYS A 428 0.22 -22.68 23.48
CA LYS A 428 0.70 -23.90 22.79
C LYS A 428 0.75 -23.73 21.27
N THR A 429 -0.20 -22.99 20.68
CA THR A 429 -0.17 -22.66 19.26
C THR A 429 1.07 -21.83 18.93
N TRP A 430 1.42 -20.85 19.77
CA TRP A 430 2.67 -20.11 19.63
C TRP A 430 3.90 -21.03 19.69
N GLU A 431 3.96 -21.95 20.67
CA GLU A 431 5.08 -22.90 20.76
C GLU A 431 5.22 -23.80 19.53
N LEU A 432 4.08 -24.20 18.93
CA LEU A 432 4.07 -24.96 17.69
C LEU A 432 4.60 -24.13 16.51
N ILE A 433 4.07 -22.93 16.31
CA ILE A 433 4.53 -22.01 15.25
C ILE A 433 6.02 -21.70 15.42
N LYS A 434 6.45 -21.42 16.66
CA LYS A 434 7.85 -21.19 17.02
C LYS A 434 8.71 -22.41 16.69
N ALA A 435 8.23 -23.63 16.90
CA ALA A 435 8.97 -24.84 16.54
C ALA A 435 9.21 -24.98 15.02
N PHE A 436 8.27 -24.53 14.18
CA PHE A 436 8.50 -24.42 12.74
C PHE A 436 9.53 -23.31 12.43
N ILE A 437 9.38 -22.13 13.01
CA ILE A 437 10.29 -20.98 12.78
C ILE A 437 11.74 -21.31 13.19
N ASP A 438 11.92 -22.06 14.28
CA ASP A 438 13.23 -22.47 14.81
C ASP A 438 13.95 -23.49 13.92
N THR A 439 13.30 -24.01 12.87
CA THR A 439 14.01 -24.79 11.84
C THR A 439 14.92 -23.92 10.97
N ASP A 440 14.79 -22.59 11.01
CA ASP A 440 15.45 -21.63 10.11
C ASP A 440 15.19 -21.88 8.61
N GLN A 441 14.19 -22.71 8.30
CA GLN A 441 13.81 -23.08 6.93
C GLN A 441 12.40 -22.61 6.56
N VAL A 442 11.71 -21.88 7.42
CA VAL A 442 10.42 -21.27 7.08
C VAL A 442 10.65 -20.07 6.17
N ARG A 443 9.93 -20.04 5.06
CA ARG A 443 9.89 -18.92 4.12
C ARG A 443 8.79 -17.94 4.48
N TYR A 444 7.60 -18.45 4.79
CA TYR A 444 6.50 -17.68 5.35
C TYR A 444 5.49 -18.59 6.05
N ILE A 445 4.65 -17.99 6.89
CA ILE A 445 3.49 -18.62 7.49
C ILE A 445 2.26 -17.77 7.17
N PHE A 446 1.21 -18.38 6.63
CA PHE A 446 -0.09 -17.74 6.45
C PHE A 446 -1.09 -18.20 7.50
N MET A 447 -1.82 -17.25 8.09
CA MET A 447 -2.86 -17.52 9.08
C MET A 447 -3.97 -16.46 9.04
N ASP A 448 -5.10 -16.71 9.70
CA ASP A 448 -6.12 -15.66 9.84
C ASP A 448 -5.64 -14.53 10.77
N TYR A 449 -5.97 -13.28 10.43
CA TYR A 449 -5.50 -12.10 11.15
C TYR A 449 -6.02 -12.01 12.59
N ASN A 450 -7.24 -12.48 12.85
CA ASN A 450 -7.79 -12.46 14.20
C ASN A 450 -7.16 -13.55 15.06
N VAL A 451 -6.85 -14.70 14.48
CA VAL A 451 -6.05 -15.75 15.16
C VAL A 451 -4.63 -15.26 15.39
N GLN A 452 -4.04 -14.58 14.41
CA GLN A 452 -2.71 -13.96 14.51
C GLN A 452 -2.61 -13.02 15.71
N LYS A 453 -3.64 -12.20 15.96
CA LYS A 453 -3.72 -11.36 17.16
C LYS A 453 -3.59 -12.19 18.44
N LEU A 454 -4.36 -13.28 18.58
CA LEU A 454 -4.34 -14.11 19.78
C LEU A 454 -2.96 -14.74 20.01
N VAL A 455 -2.34 -15.22 18.94
CA VAL A 455 -0.98 -15.80 18.99
C VAL A 455 0.08 -14.74 19.27
N TYR A 456 -0.05 -13.53 18.70
CA TYR A 456 0.84 -12.40 18.96
C TYR A 456 0.84 -12.02 20.44
N GLU A 457 -0.34 -11.88 21.05
CA GLU A 457 -0.44 -11.55 22.47
C GLU A 457 0.14 -12.69 23.34
N ALA A 458 -0.12 -13.95 22.99
CA ALA A 458 0.48 -15.09 23.70
C ALA A 458 2.01 -15.13 23.58
N ALA A 459 2.56 -14.81 22.40
CA ALA A 459 4.00 -14.72 22.18
C ALA A 459 4.62 -13.60 23.04
N LYS A 460 3.98 -12.43 23.07
CA LYS A 460 4.37 -11.29 23.90
C LYS A 460 4.32 -11.62 25.39
N GLU A 461 3.24 -12.24 25.87
CA GLU A 461 3.10 -12.71 27.25
C GLU A 461 4.15 -13.76 27.63
N SER A 462 4.64 -14.52 26.64
CA SER A 462 5.71 -15.51 26.82
C SER A 462 7.12 -14.90 26.79
N GLY A 463 7.22 -13.56 26.77
CA GLY A 463 8.50 -12.83 26.84
C GLY A 463 9.19 -12.60 25.51
N VAL A 464 8.52 -12.81 24.37
CA VAL A 464 9.09 -12.48 23.06
C VAL A 464 9.27 -10.96 22.94
N SER A 465 10.50 -10.53 22.71
CA SER A 465 10.86 -9.11 22.55
C SER A 465 10.06 -8.44 21.44
N GLN A 466 9.75 -7.15 21.57
CA GLN A 466 9.06 -6.37 20.54
C GLN A 466 9.77 -6.43 19.18
N ASP A 467 11.11 -6.36 19.16
CA ASP A 467 11.91 -6.55 17.94
C ASP A 467 11.60 -7.85 17.20
N THR A 468 11.55 -8.97 17.94
CA THR A 468 11.22 -10.28 17.35
C THR A 468 9.76 -10.33 16.91
N LEU A 469 8.85 -9.68 17.63
CA LEU A 469 7.45 -9.58 17.20
C LEU A 469 7.32 -8.78 15.89
N ASP A 470 8.07 -7.69 15.74
CA ASP A 470 8.10 -6.88 14.51
C ASP A 470 8.73 -7.64 13.34
N GLU A 471 9.77 -8.43 13.58
CA GLU A 471 10.34 -9.32 12.57
C GLU A 471 9.34 -10.41 12.12
N LEU A 472 8.58 -10.98 13.06
CA LEU A 472 7.79 -12.18 12.80
C LEU A 472 6.35 -11.90 12.39
N PHE A 473 5.67 -10.88 12.91
CA PHE A 473 4.23 -10.72 12.75
C PHE A 473 3.84 -9.53 11.87
N GLN A 474 2.85 -9.77 11.00
CA GLN A 474 2.08 -8.71 10.37
C GLN A 474 1.27 -7.92 11.42
N TYR A 475 0.47 -8.62 12.24
CA TYR A 475 -0.25 -8.00 13.35
C TYR A 475 0.73 -7.23 14.26
N PRO A 476 0.39 -6.01 14.74
CA PRO A 476 -0.91 -5.34 14.65
C PRO A 476 -1.12 -4.46 13.40
N ARG A 477 -0.23 -4.54 12.40
CA ARG A 477 -0.37 -3.80 11.13
C ARG A 477 -1.55 -4.40 10.35
N GLY A 478 -2.44 -3.55 9.85
CA GLY A 478 -3.74 -3.96 9.29
C GLY A 478 -3.68 -5.08 8.23
N LYS A 479 -4.82 -5.75 7.99
CA LYS A 479 -4.95 -6.93 7.10
C LYS A 479 -4.40 -6.73 5.68
N GLY A 480 -4.46 -5.51 5.15
CA GLY A 480 -3.96 -5.17 3.80
C GLY A 480 -2.46 -4.87 3.72
N ARG A 481 -1.71 -5.03 4.82
CA ARG A 481 -0.26 -4.79 4.86
C ARG A 481 0.46 -6.14 4.78
N SER A 482 1.52 -6.23 3.99
CA SER A 482 2.43 -7.38 4.07
C SER A 482 3.63 -6.99 4.92
N HIS A 483 3.81 -7.68 6.05
CA HIS A 483 4.93 -7.49 6.96
C HIS A 483 5.11 -8.77 7.79
N GLY A 484 6.34 -9.07 8.18
CA GLY A 484 6.69 -10.21 8.98
C GLY A 484 6.71 -11.53 8.20
N LEU A 485 7.28 -12.54 8.85
CA LEU A 485 7.26 -13.93 8.38
C LEU A 485 5.85 -14.54 8.43
N ILE A 486 5.08 -14.19 9.45
CA ILE A 486 3.71 -14.61 9.72
C ILE A 486 2.76 -13.53 9.19
N ARG A 487 1.91 -13.90 8.23
CA ARG A 487 1.09 -12.97 7.45
C ARG A 487 -0.35 -13.43 7.38
N HIS A 488 -1.25 -12.49 7.16
CA HIS A 488 -2.65 -12.77 6.96
C HIS A 488 -2.89 -13.40 5.59
N TRP A 489 -3.65 -14.49 5.57
CA TRP A 489 -4.35 -14.93 4.36
C TRP A 489 -5.80 -15.30 4.67
N ARG A 490 -6.69 -15.04 3.72
CA ARG A 490 -8.12 -15.32 3.86
C ARG A 490 -8.36 -16.84 3.97
N ASN A 491 -9.40 -17.25 4.68
CA ASN A 491 -9.79 -18.66 4.88
C ASN A 491 -8.82 -19.53 5.70
N HIS A 492 -7.87 -18.94 6.42
CA HIS A 492 -6.91 -19.65 7.30
C HIS A 492 -7.32 -19.57 8.78
N VAL A 493 -8.63 -19.59 9.06
CA VAL A 493 -9.15 -19.49 10.43
C VAL A 493 -9.08 -20.81 11.19
N ASN A 494 -8.95 -21.93 10.49
CA ASN A 494 -8.91 -23.29 11.07
C ASN A 494 -7.55 -24.00 10.97
N HIS A 495 -6.59 -23.41 10.25
CA HIS A 495 -5.22 -23.89 10.13
C HIS A 495 -4.29 -22.72 9.82
N PHE A 496 -2.99 -22.90 10.07
CA PHE A 496 -1.95 -22.07 9.48
C PHE A 496 -1.22 -22.85 8.39
N HIS A 497 -0.77 -22.15 7.37
CA HIS A 497 -0.08 -22.70 6.22
C HIS A 497 1.40 -22.31 6.30
N VAL A 498 2.30 -23.27 6.15
CA VAL A 498 3.75 -23.05 6.23
C VAL A 498 4.39 -23.38 4.90
N ARG A 499 5.16 -22.44 4.35
CA ARG A 499 6.06 -22.67 3.22
C ARG A 499 7.49 -22.79 3.71
N PHE A 500 8.20 -23.83 3.26
CA PHE A 500 9.63 -23.99 3.51
C PHE A 500 10.50 -23.41 2.38
N ARG A 501 11.74 -23.08 2.72
CA ARG A 501 12.82 -22.72 1.79
C ARG A 501 13.35 -23.98 1.10
N ASP A 502 13.66 -23.87 -0.18
CA ASP A 502 14.32 -24.92 -0.96
C ASP A 502 15.70 -25.30 -0.42
#